data_AF-A0A554JWU3-F1
#
_entry.id   AF-A0A554JWU3-F1
#
_cell.length_a   1.000
_cell.length_b   1.000
_cell.length_c   1.000
_cell.angle_alpha   90.00
_cell.angle_beta   90.00
_cell.angle_gamma   90.00
#
_symmetry.space_group_name_H-M   'P 1'
#
loop_
_entity.id
_entity.type
_entity.pdbx_description
1 polymer ?
#
loop_
_entity_poly.entity_id
_entity_poly.type
_entity_poly.pdbx_seq_one_letter_code
_entity_poly.pdbx_strand_id
1 'polypeptide(L)'
;MNKTWLFFGVGVVALLVVIAAFALRPTTPTAPAPTVEDELQSEPAGLGQAPLTEVSPTPAASLVTFGTPKKSAHFESSTPAHGTTLPAPPINVVLDFNFDLAPQSFIAIERNGGDNGNARDALERDYGMDLTTIDANKLSMRRKMDPSAPDGLYTVTYQACWPDGSCHDGHFQFAINRTKASAALDLRGQSAVTVNLKDIAFAPPVIRIRQGTRVTWRNDDSVEHYVNTDAHPSHTYFLAQNSRALKNGDTYAVTFSTPGAYPYHCSAHADTMRGLILVE
;
A
#
# COMPACT_ATOMS: atom_id res chain seq x y z
N MET A 1 4.46 45.56 49.16
CA MET A 1 4.16 46.73 48.30
C MET A 1 4.82 46.41 46.95
N ASN A 2 4.18 46.21 45.80
CA ASN A 2 2.90 46.66 45.27
C ASN A 2 2.23 45.57 44.42
N LYS A 3 0.90 45.64 44.38
CA LYS A 3 -0.02 44.87 43.55
C LYS A 3 -0.04 45.44 42.13
N THR A 4 -0.17 44.57 41.11
CA THR A 4 -0.96 44.90 39.92
C THR A 4 -1.62 43.63 39.38
N TRP A 5 -2.95 43.67 39.35
CA TRP A 5 -3.84 42.67 38.75
C TRP A 5 -4.09 43.07 37.29
N LEU A 6 -4.14 42.09 36.38
CA LEU A 6 -4.76 42.26 35.07
C LEU A 6 -5.55 40.99 34.73
N PHE A 7 -6.86 41.14 34.77
CA PHE A 7 -7.87 40.21 34.26
C PHE A 7 -8.03 40.42 32.75
N PHE A 8 -7.98 39.35 31.96
CA PHE A 8 -8.69 39.15 30.70
C PHE A 8 -8.96 37.64 30.67
N GLY A 9 -10.18 37.11 30.62
CA GLY A 9 -11.33 37.49 29.81
C GLY A 9 -11.77 36.19 29.15
N VAL A 10 -12.68 35.45 29.79
CA VAL A 10 -13.18 34.15 29.33
C VAL A 10 -14.07 34.37 28.11
N GLY A 11 -13.60 33.98 26.93
CA GLY A 11 -14.40 33.92 25.71
C GLY A 11 -14.88 32.49 25.47
N VAL A 12 -16.07 32.15 25.94
CA VAL A 12 -16.79 30.94 25.53
C VAL A 12 -17.38 31.20 24.15
N VAL A 13 -16.81 30.58 23.11
CA VAL A 13 -17.45 30.52 21.79
C VAL A 13 -18.38 29.31 21.79
N ALA A 14 -19.68 29.57 21.90
CA ALA A 14 -20.72 28.56 21.71
C ALA A 14 -20.81 28.22 20.22
N LEU A 15 -20.37 27.02 19.84
CA LEU A 15 -20.54 26.49 18.48
C LEU A 15 -21.98 25.97 18.35
N LEU A 16 -22.80 26.71 17.60
CA LEU A 16 -24.14 26.30 17.17
C LEU A 16 -24.02 25.07 16.25
N VAL A 17 -24.47 23.91 16.73
CA VAL A 17 -24.68 22.71 15.91
C VAL A 17 -25.99 22.90 15.14
N VAL A 18 -25.90 23.18 13.84
CA VAL A 18 -27.05 23.11 12.92
C VAL A 18 -27.23 21.65 12.53
N ILE A 19 -28.20 20.98 13.14
CA ILE A 19 -28.65 19.65 12.71
C ILE A 19 -29.52 19.85 11.46
N ALA A 20 -28.94 19.59 10.28
CA ALA A 20 -29.71 19.46 9.06
C ALA A 20 -30.43 18.10 9.06
N ALA A 21 -31.74 18.12 9.34
CA ALA A 21 -32.60 16.95 9.17
C ALA A 21 -32.76 16.65 7.67
N PHE A 22 -32.07 15.60 7.19
CA PHE A 22 -32.34 15.04 5.87
C PHE A 22 -33.66 14.27 5.92
N ALA A 23 -34.72 14.87 5.38
CA ALA A 23 -35.98 14.19 5.15
C ALA A 23 -35.79 13.10 4.09
N LEU A 24 -36.00 11.85 4.49
CA LEU A 24 -36.09 10.70 3.58
C LEU A 24 -37.27 10.93 2.63
N ARG A 25 -36.99 11.01 1.32
CA ARG A 25 -38.03 11.01 0.28
C ARG A 25 -38.58 9.59 0.14
N PRO A 26 -39.90 9.38 0.10
CA PRO A 26 -40.47 8.08 -0.19
C PRO A 26 -40.22 7.72 -1.66
N THR A 27 -39.70 6.51 -1.89
CA THR A 27 -39.53 5.92 -3.23
C THR A 27 -40.88 5.51 -3.80
N THR A 28 -41.22 6.04 -4.98
CA THR A 28 -42.38 5.64 -5.77
C THR A 28 -42.23 4.18 -6.23
N PRO A 29 -43.28 3.34 -6.15
CA PRO A 29 -43.21 1.97 -6.68
C PRO A 29 -43.23 1.97 -8.21
N THR A 30 -42.30 1.22 -8.80
CA THR A 30 -42.19 0.97 -10.24
C THR A 30 -43.39 0.16 -10.74
N ALA A 31 -44.01 0.61 -11.84
CA ALA A 31 -45.10 -0.11 -12.52
C ALA A 31 -44.61 -1.42 -13.17
N PRO A 32 -45.44 -2.48 -13.24
CA PRO A 32 -45.08 -3.71 -13.93
C PRO A 32 -45.15 -3.56 -15.46
N ALA A 33 -44.30 -4.31 -16.17
CA ALA A 33 -44.26 -4.39 -17.63
C ALA A 33 -45.54 -5.01 -18.20
N PRO A 34 -45.98 -4.62 -19.41
CA PRO A 34 -47.19 -5.17 -20.02
C PRO A 34 -46.97 -6.61 -20.51
N THR A 35 -47.93 -7.46 -20.17
CA THR A 35 -48.15 -8.79 -20.72
C THR A 35 -48.62 -8.67 -22.18
N VAL A 36 -47.94 -9.36 -23.10
CA VAL A 36 -48.40 -9.51 -24.48
C VAL A 36 -49.46 -10.61 -24.49
N GLU A 37 -50.70 -10.21 -24.77
CA GLU A 37 -51.82 -11.12 -25.03
C GLU A 37 -51.71 -11.70 -26.45
N ASP A 38 -52.04 -12.98 -26.53
CA ASP A 38 -52.06 -13.84 -27.70
C ASP A 38 -53.26 -13.49 -28.60
N GLU A 39 -53.02 -12.88 -29.76
CA GLU A 39 -54.05 -12.62 -30.75
C GLU A 39 -53.91 -13.62 -31.92
N LEU A 40 -54.65 -14.73 -31.82
CA LEU A 40 -54.97 -15.61 -32.95
C LEU A 40 -55.76 -14.83 -33.99
N GLN A 41 -55.17 -14.60 -35.17
CA GLN A 41 -55.93 -14.24 -36.37
C GLN A 41 -55.57 -15.12 -37.57
N SER A 42 -56.63 -15.46 -38.27
CA SER A 42 -56.84 -16.45 -39.32
C SER A 42 -56.06 -16.26 -40.62
N GLU A 43 -55.66 -17.39 -41.22
CA GLU A 43 -55.12 -17.51 -42.59
C GLU A 43 -56.15 -17.18 -43.69
N PRO A 44 -55.68 -16.66 -44.84
CA PRO A 44 -56.32 -16.91 -46.12
C PRO A 44 -55.46 -17.80 -47.03
N ALA A 45 -56.16 -18.68 -47.73
CA ALA A 45 -55.63 -19.65 -48.66
C ALA A 45 -54.97 -19.03 -49.91
N GLY A 46 -53.80 -19.57 -50.26
CA GLY A 46 -53.47 -20.07 -51.60
C GLY A 46 -53.27 -19.07 -52.74
N LEU A 47 -52.00 -18.75 -53.05
CA LEU A 47 -51.54 -18.43 -54.40
C LEU A 47 -50.07 -18.88 -54.61
N GLY A 48 -49.88 -19.80 -55.57
CA GLY A 48 -48.69 -19.94 -56.43
C GLY A 48 -47.33 -20.26 -55.81
N GLN A 49 -46.89 -21.52 -55.90
CA GLN A 49 -45.48 -21.89 -55.79
C GLN A 49 -44.68 -21.28 -56.96
N ALA A 50 -43.93 -20.21 -56.67
CA ALA A 50 -42.81 -19.78 -57.48
C ALA A 50 -41.58 -20.67 -57.20
N PRO A 51 -40.62 -20.81 -58.15
CA PRO A 51 -39.48 -21.68 -57.97
C PRO A 51 -38.60 -21.19 -56.82
N LEU A 52 -38.22 -22.09 -55.92
CA LEU A 52 -37.26 -21.83 -54.86
C LEU A 52 -35.90 -21.50 -55.48
N THR A 53 -35.60 -20.21 -55.59
CA THR A 53 -34.22 -19.73 -55.73
C THR A 53 -33.49 -20.07 -54.43
N GLU A 54 -32.40 -20.83 -54.53
CA GLU A 54 -31.47 -21.06 -53.42
C GLU A 54 -31.06 -19.73 -52.80
N VAL A 55 -31.54 -19.47 -51.57
CA VAL A 55 -31.04 -18.36 -50.75
C VAL A 55 -29.62 -18.74 -50.35
N SER A 56 -28.65 -18.01 -50.89
CA SER A 56 -27.25 -18.11 -50.47
C SER A 56 -27.16 -18.03 -48.93
N PRO A 57 -26.32 -18.85 -48.27
CA PRO A 57 -26.25 -18.86 -46.81
C PRO A 57 -25.92 -17.46 -46.32
N THR A 58 -26.76 -16.93 -45.43
CA THR A 58 -26.50 -15.68 -44.71
C THR A 58 -25.10 -15.80 -44.09
N PRO A 59 -24.16 -14.87 -44.35
CA PRO A 59 -22.84 -14.95 -43.75
C PRO A 59 -23.01 -15.00 -42.23
N ALA A 60 -22.39 -16.01 -41.59
CA ALA A 60 -22.43 -16.17 -40.15
C ALA A 60 -22.03 -14.84 -39.50
N ALA A 61 -22.95 -14.26 -38.71
CA ALA A 61 -22.69 -13.01 -38.03
C ALA A 61 -21.41 -13.17 -37.21
N SER A 62 -20.39 -12.38 -37.54
CA SER A 62 -19.15 -12.37 -36.78
C SER A 62 -19.49 -11.96 -35.35
N LEU A 63 -19.33 -12.87 -34.40
CA LEU A 63 -19.54 -12.57 -32.99
C LEU A 63 -18.54 -11.50 -32.57
N VAL A 64 -19.02 -10.29 -32.32
CA VAL A 64 -18.23 -9.23 -31.71
C VAL A 64 -18.02 -9.61 -30.25
N THR A 65 -16.86 -10.15 -29.93
CA THR A 65 -16.45 -10.41 -28.54
C THR A 65 -15.65 -9.22 -28.03
N PHE A 66 -16.16 -8.56 -27.00
CA PHE A 66 -15.37 -7.58 -26.26
C PHE A 66 -14.31 -8.33 -25.44
N GLY A 67 -13.05 -7.89 -25.54
CA GLY A 67 -12.03 -8.32 -24.59
C GLY A 67 -12.36 -7.81 -23.18
N THR A 68 -11.81 -8.45 -22.16
CA THR A 68 -11.96 -7.98 -20.79
C THR A 68 -11.36 -6.57 -20.66
N PRO A 69 -12.12 -5.56 -20.21
CA PRO A 69 -11.59 -4.22 -20.04
C PRO A 69 -10.39 -4.24 -19.07
N LYS A 70 -9.22 -3.81 -19.54
CA LYS A 70 -8.02 -3.67 -18.70
C LYS A 70 -8.24 -2.51 -17.73
N LYS A 71 -8.38 -2.79 -16.45
CA LYS A 71 -8.40 -1.74 -15.41
C LYS A 71 -6.97 -1.23 -15.21
N SER A 72 -6.81 0.08 -15.06
CA SER A 72 -5.54 0.65 -14.61
C SER A 72 -5.50 0.58 -13.10
N ALA A 73 -4.61 -0.24 -12.53
CA ALA A 73 -4.29 -0.04 -11.13
C ALA A 73 -3.43 1.20 -10.99
N HIS A 74 -3.67 1.94 -9.93
CA HIS A 74 -2.79 3.02 -9.56
C HIS A 74 -1.83 2.44 -8.53
N PHE A 75 -0.55 2.45 -8.88
CA PHE A 75 0.51 2.33 -7.89
C PHE A 75 0.28 3.42 -6.83
N GLU A 76 0.17 3.03 -5.58
CA GLU A 76 -0.07 3.95 -4.46
C GLU A 76 1.24 4.29 -3.77
N SER A 77 2.02 3.28 -3.41
CA SER A 77 3.31 3.47 -2.73
C SER A 77 4.26 2.29 -2.86
N SER A 78 5.52 2.53 -2.50
CA SER A 78 6.51 1.48 -2.28
C SER A 78 7.26 1.71 -0.97
N THR A 79 7.68 0.60 -0.36
CA THR A 79 8.63 0.60 0.75
C THR A 79 9.79 -0.32 0.39
N PRO A 80 11.02 0.21 0.19
CA PRO A 80 11.40 1.62 0.28
C PRO A 80 10.73 2.50 -0.78
N ALA A 81 10.57 3.80 -0.49
CA ALA A 81 10.06 4.76 -1.47
C ALA A 81 11.13 5.06 -2.55
N HIS A 82 10.69 5.41 -3.76
CA HIS A 82 11.57 5.83 -4.84
C HIS A 82 12.54 6.93 -4.39
N GLY A 83 13.82 6.82 -4.77
CA GLY A 83 14.86 7.80 -4.46
C GLY A 83 15.38 7.73 -3.01
N THR A 84 14.86 6.84 -2.18
CA THR A 84 15.33 6.68 -0.79
C THR A 84 16.72 6.06 -0.75
N THR A 85 17.58 6.54 0.15
CA THR A 85 18.83 5.85 0.50
C THR A 85 18.75 5.28 1.92
N LEU A 86 18.88 3.97 2.06
CA LEU A 86 18.86 3.28 3.34
C LEU A 86 20.29 2.99 3.86
N PRO A 87 20.50 2.98 5.19
CA PRO A 87 21.79 2.63 5.78
C PRO A 87 22.07 1.12 5.81
N ALA A 88 21.12 0.28 5.38
CA ALA A 88 21.25 -1.17 5.26
C ALA A 88 20.19 -1.70 4.29
N PRO A 89 20.29 -2.98 3.84
CA PRO A 89 19.21 -3.61 3.09
C PRO A 89 17.89 -3.54 3.87
N PRO A 90 16.77 -3.15 3.24
CA PRO A 90 15.45 -3.36 3.83
C PRO A 90 15.23 -4.86 4.02
N ILE A 91 14.36 -5.29 4.93
CA ILE A 91 14.04 -6.72 5.08
C ILE A 91 13.05 -7.21 4.02
N ASN A 92 12.26 -6.29 3.46
CA ASN A 92 11.33 -6.54 2.38
C ASN A 92 11.37 -5.38 1.38
N VAL A 93 10.95 -5.62 0.16
CA VAL A 93 10.43 -4.61 -0.75
C VAL A 93 8.93 -4.84 -0.83
N VAL A 94 8.13 -3.80 -0.60
CA VAL A 94 6.67 -3.82 -0.63
C VAL A 94 6.18 -2.81 -1.65
N LEU A 95 5.17 -3.19 -2.42
CA LEU A 95 4.44 -2.31 -3.32
C LEU A 95 2.94 -2.38 -3.00
N ASP A 96 2.31 -1.21 -2.96
CA ASP A 96 0.91 -1.03 -2.62
C ASP A 96 0.12 -0.51 -3.82
N PHE A 97 -1.10 -1.01 -3.95
CA PHE A 97 -2.03 -0.72 -5.04
C PHE A 97 -3.44 -0.53 -4.49
N ASN A 98 -4.32 0.06 -5.30
CA ASN A 98 -5.73 0.25 -4.97
C ASN A 98 -6.68 -0.78 -5.61
N PHE A 99 -6.15 -1.89 -6.13
CA PHE A 99 -6.93 -3.01 -6.67
C PHE A 99 -6.36 -4.36 -6.24
N ASP A 100 -7.25 -5.35 -6.10
CA ASP A 100 -6.89 -6.75 -5.82
C ASP A 100 -5.84 -7.26 -6.81
N LEU A 101 -4.67 -7.63 -6.29
CA LEU A 101 -3.60 -8.29 -7.01
C LEU A 101 -3.92 -9.78 -7.19
N ALA A 102 -3.43 -10.32 -8.29
CA ALA A 102 -3.49 -11.74 -8.61
C ALA A 102 -2.15 -12.45 -8.30
N PRO A 103 -2.19 -13.77 -8.04
CA PRO A 103 -1.02 -14.53 -7.59
C PRO A 103 0.17 -14.54 -8.55
N GLN A 104 -0.04 -14.29 -9.83
CA GLN A 104 1.04 -14.25 -10.84
C GLN A 104 1.85 -12.95 -10.84
N SER A 105 1.52 -11.97 -9.99
CA SER A 105 2.30 -10.74 -9.86
C SER A 105 3.70 -11.03 -9.31
N PHE A 106 4.71 -10.27 -9.73
CA PHE A 106 6.08 -10.47 -9.28
C PHE A 106 6.87 -9.19 -9.06
N ILE A 107 7.93 -9.32 -8.25
CA ILE A 107 8.95 -8.31 -7.97
C ILE A 107 10.32 -8.94 -8.24
N ALA A 108 11.19 -8.21 -8.91
CA ALA A 108 12.62 -8.49 -9.07
C ALA A 108 13.44 -7.31 -8.53
N ILE A 109 14.60 -7.58 -7.92
CA ILE A 109 15.42 -6.55 -7.27
C ILE A 109 16.85 -6.65 -7.77
N GLU A 110 17.27 -5.72 -8.62
CA GLU A 110 18.56 -5.76 -9.31
C GLU A 110 19.46 -4.62 -8.85
N ARG A 111 20.76 -4.86 -8.73
CA ARG A 111 21.76 -3.84 -8.36
C ARG A 111 22.46 -3.29 -9.61
N ASN A 112 22.58 -1.96 -9.67
CA ASN A 112 23.32 -1.13 -10.63
C ASN A 112 22.51 -0.37 -11.69
N GLY A 113 21.17 -0.42 -11.68
CA GLY A 113 20.36 0.40 -12.58
C GLY A 113 20.58 0.01 -14.04
N GLY A 114 19.75 -0.88 -14.57
CA GLY A 114 19.71 -1.22 -15.99
C GLY A 114 19.35 -0.04 -16.89
N ASP A 115 20.26 0.93 -17.04
CA ASP A 115 20.10 2.10 -17.92
C ASP A 115 20.98 1.99 -19.17
N ASN A 116 21.81 0.94 -19.28
CA ASN A 116 22.63 0.69 -20.47
C ASN A 116 22.13 -0.58 -21.15
N GLY A 117 21.39 -0.43 -22.26
CA GLY A 117 20.78 -1.50 -23.06
C GLY A 117 21.75 -2.52 -23.70
N ASN A 118 22.76 -3.00 -22.96
CA ASN A 118 23.61 -4.12 -23.31
C ASN A 118 23.84 -4.99 -22.06
N ALA A 119 22.92 -5.94 -21.85
CA ALA A 119 22.85 -6.88 -20.74
C ALA A 119 23.99 -7.93 -20.70
N ARG A 120 25.15 -7.67 -21.29
CA ARG A 120 26.21 -8.69 -21.45
C ARG A 120 27.39 -8.58 -20.49
N ASP A 121 27.56 -7.44 -19.80
CA ASP A 121 28.68 -7.27 -18.86
C ASP A 121 28.27 -6.99 -17.40
N ALA A 122 26.97 -6.81 -17.12
CA ALA A 122 26.44 -6.77 -15.75
C ALA A 122 25.78 -8.11 -15.43
N LEU A 123 26.50 -8.98 -14.72
CA LEU A 123 25.96 -10.19 -14.10
C LEU A 123 24.99 -9.76 -12.97
N GLU A 124 23.82 -9.23 -13.31
CA GLU A 124 22.83 -8.73 -12.34
C GLU A 124 22.17 -9.91 -11.62
N ARG A 125 22.67 -10.18 -10.42
CA ARG A 125 22.02 -11.08 -9.46
C ARG A 125 20.73 -10.41 -8.97
N ASP A 126 19.61 -11.12 -9.05
CA ASP A 126 18.39 -10.77 -8.29
C ASP A 126 18.69 -10.90 -6.79
N TYR A 127 18.56 -9.80 -6.06
CA TYR A 127 18.72 -9.71 -4.61
C TYR A 127 17.38 -9.95 -3.87
N GLY A 128 16.31 -10.26 -4.59
CA GLY A 128 15.07 -10.76 -4.03
C GLY A 128 15.19 -12.21 -3.56
N MET A 129 14.84 -12.47 -2.31
CA MET A 129 14.74 -13.82 -1.75
C MET A 129 13.30 -14.35 -1.80
N ASP A 130 13.16 -15.68 -1.80
CA ASP A 130 11.88 -16.41 -1.89
C ASP A 130 11.06 -16.05 -3.13
N LEU A 131 9.75 -16.33 -3.15
CA LEU A 131 8.84 -15.84 -4.19
C LEU A 131 8.12 -14.57 -3.72
N THR A 132 7.59 -13.81 -4.67
CA THR A 132 6.71 -12.67 -4.38
C THR A 132 5.48 -13.17 -3.66
N THR A 133 5.10 -12.49 -2.58
CA THR A 133 3.92 -12.81 -1.78
C THR A 133 2.89 -11.71 -1.97
N ILE A 134 1.65 -12.08 -2.27
CA ILE A 134 0.50 -11.16 -2.18
C ILE A 134 -0.01 -11.22 -0.74
N ASP A 135 -0.13 -10.08 -0.08
CA ASP A 135 -0.62 -10.02 1.29
C ASP A 135 -2.13 -10.27 1.36
N ALA A 136 -2.64 -10.58 2.56
CA ALA A 136 -4.02 -10.99 2.75
C ALA A 136 -5.05 -9.90 2.34
N ASN A 137 -4.65 -8.62 2.38
CA ASN A 137 -5.45 -7.51 1.89
C ASN A 137 -5.59 -7.50 0.35
N LYS A 138 -4.76 -8.27 -0.36
CA LYS A 138 -4.58 -8.28 -1.82
C LYS A 138 -4.18 -6.96 -2.47
N LEU A 139 -3.96 -5.93 -1.66
CA LEU A 139 -3.57 -4.59 -2.10
C LEU A 139 -2.06 -4.38 -2.02
N SER A 140 -1.34 -5.30 -1.35
CA SER A 140 0.11 -5.25 -1.22
C SER A 140 0.75 -6.52 -1.79
N MET A 141 1.88 -6.35 -2.49
CA MET A 141 2.78 -7.44 -2.79
C MET A 141 4.16 -7.15 -2.22
N ARG A 142 4.82 -8.20 -1.73
CA ARG A 142 6.11 -8.09 -1.07
C ARG A 142 7.10 -9.16 -1.51
N ARG A 143 8.37 -8.79 -1.47
CA ARG A 143 9.50 -9.68 -1.74
C ARG A 143 10.56 -9.48 -0.67
N LYS A 144 11.06 -10.56 -0.09
CA LYS A 144 12.17 -10.46 0.87
C LYS A 144 13.42 -10.00 0.15
N MET A 145 14.27 -9.25 0.84
CA MET A 145 15.54 -8.76 0.30
C MET A 145 16.70 -9.51 0.95
N ASP A 146 17.74 -9.80 0.17
CA ASP A 146 18.97 -10.42 0.65
C ASP A 146 19.66 -9.50 1.68
N PRO A 147 19.84 -9.92 2.95
CA PRO A 147 20.49 -9.10 3.97
C PRO A 147 21.98 -8.87 3.69
N SER A 148 22.60 -9.65 2.81
CA SER A 148 23.99 -9.48 2.37
C SER A 148 24.15 -8.50 1.20
N ALA A 149 23.04 -7.93 0.70
CA ALA A 149 23.07 -7.03 -0.45
C ALA A 149 24.04 -5.85 -0.23
N PRO A 150 25.02 -5.63 -1.14
CA PRO A 150 26.06 -4.63 -0.97
C PRO A 150 25.53 -3.20 -1.14
N ASP A 151 26.33 -2.19 -0.77
CA ASP A 151 25.99 -0.79 -1.05
C ASP A 151 25.85 -0.56 -2.56
N GLY A 152 24.94 0.31 -2.99
CA GLY A 152 24.68 0.58 -4.41
C GLY A 152 23.28 1.08 -4.70
N LEU A 153 23.03 1.41 -5.97
CA LEU A 153 21.70 1.71 -6.49
C LEU A 153 21.01 0.39 -6.87
N TYR A 154 19.74 0.27 -6.50
CA TYR A 154 18.89 -0.88 -6.80
C TYR A 154 17.69 -0.43 -7.63
N THR A 155 17.41 -1.16 -8.70
CA THR A 155 16.16 -1.07 -9.45
C THR A 155 15.25 -2.20 -9.01
N VAL A 156 14.05 -1.84 -8.59
CA VAL A 156 12.96 -2.77 -8.36
C VAL A 156 12.09 -2.77 -9.61
N THR A 157 12.05 -3.88 -10.31
CA THR A 157 11.15 -4.10 -11.45
C THR A 157 10.00 -4.96 -10.98
N TYR A 158 8.78 -4.64 -11.40
CA TYR A 158 7.60 -5.38 -10.99
C TYR A 158 6.60 -5.53 -12.13
N GLN A 159 5.82 -6.60 -12.05
CA GLN A 159 4.61 -6.80 -12.82
C GLN A 159 3.46 -7.05 -11.84
N ALA A 160 2.52 -6.12 -11.78
CA ALA A 160 1.29 -6.28 -11.03
C ALA A 160 0.21 -6.83 -11.96
N CYS A 161 -0.49 -7.89 -11.55
CA CYS A 161 -1.57 -8.49 -12.34
C CYS A 161 -2.88 -8.52 -11.56
N TRP A 162 -4.02 -8.58 -12.26
CA TRP A 162 -5.36 -8.60 -11.67
C TRP A 162 -6.07 -9.94 -11.90
N PRO A 163 -7.16 -10.23 -11.15
CA PRO A 163 -7.98 -11.42 -11.36
C PRO A 163 -8.55 -11.57 -12.77
N ASP A 164 -8.64 -10.47 -13.53
CA ASP A 164 -9.08 -10.47 -14.92
C ASP A 164 -7.98 -10.90 -15.92
N GLY A 165 -6.78 -11.19 -15.43
CA GLY A 165 -5.63 -11.63 -16.22
C GLY A 165 -4.82 -10.51 -16.84
N SER A 166 -5.24 -9.25 -16.73
CA SER A 166 -4.42 -8.12 -17.18
C SER A 166 -3.25 -7.88 -16.23
N CYS A 167 -2.15 -7.34 -16.77
CA CYS A 167 -0.93 -7.01 -16.03
C CYS A 167 -0.39 -5.64 -16.44
N HIS A 168 0.24 -4.93 -15.50
CA HIS A 168 0.95 -3.67 -15.72
C HIS A 168 2.35 -3.79 -15.11
N ASP A 169 3.34 -3.40 -15.90
CA ASP A 169 4.73 -3.40 -15.50
C ASP A 169 5.13 -2.02 -14.98
N GLY A 170 6.08 -1.99 -14.07
CA GLY A 170 6.64 -0.75 -13.56
C GLY A 170 7.99 -0.96 -12.91
N HIS A 171 8.64 0.14 -12.55
CA HIS A 171 9.88 0.08 -11.79
C HIS A 171 10.02 1.30 -10.87
N PHE A 172 10.86 1.15 -9.85
CA PHE A 172 11.36 2.27 -9.06
C PHE A 172 12.78 1.97 -8.58
N GLN A 173 13.44 2.94 -7.96
CA GLN A 173 14.82 2.79 -7.49
C GLN A 173 14.97 3.22 -6.05
N PHE A 174 15.85 2.54 -5.33
CA PHE A 174 16.34 2.96 -4.02
C PHE A 174 17.84 2.67 -3.94
N ALA A 175 18.54 3.23 -2.95
CA ALA A 175 19.96 2.99 -2.76
C ALA A 175 20.25 2.45 -1.36
N ILE A 176 21.32 1.68 -1.23
CA ILE A 176 21.90 1.27 0.05
C ILE A 176 23.26 1.97 0.18
N ASN A 177 23.46 2.67 1.30
CA ASN A 177 24.71 3.30 1.65
C ASN A 177 24.93 3.20 3.17
N ARG A 178 25.73 2.23 3.60
CA ARG A 178 25.98 1.94 5.02
C ARG A 178 26.69 3.05 5.77
N THR A 179 27.34 3.99 5.07
CA THR A 179 27.93 5.18 5.73
C THR A 179 26.87 6.05 6.42
N LYS A 180 25.61 6.00 5.95
CA LYS A 180 24.48 6.70 6.58
C LYS A 180 24.09 6.12 7.95
N ALA A 181 24.55 4.92 8.31
CA ALA A 181 24.30 4.33 9.63
C ALA A 181 24.92 5.16 10.77
N SER A 182 25.89 6.02 10.47
CA SER A 182 26.52 6.92 11.44
C SER A 182 25.56 7.96 12.03
N ALA A 183 24.42 8.23 11.37
CA ALA A 183 23.39 9.13 11.89
C ALA A 183 22.47 8.48 12.93
N ALA A 184 22.53 7.15 13.09
CA ALA A 184 21.72 6.42 14.06
C ALA A 184 22.33 6.50 15.46
N LEU A 185 21.49 6.61 16.50
CA LEU A 185 21.95 6.42 17.87
C LEU A 185 22.36 4.96 18.07
N ASP A 186 23.63 4.73 18.44
CA ASP A 186 24.15 3.39 18.66
C ASP A 186 23.70 2.84 20.01
N LEU A 187 22.81 1.85 19.98
CA LEU A 187 22.25 1.15 21.14
C LEU A 187 22.56 -0.35 21.09
N ARG A 188 23.53 -0.79 20.29
CA ARG A 188 23.88 -2.21 20.10
C ARG A 188 24.38 -2.92 21.36
N GLY A 189 24.70 -2.17 22.43
CA GLY A 189 25.03 -2.72 23.74
C GLY A 189 23.83 -3.05 24.62
N GLN A 190 22.60 -2.78 24.17
CA GLN A 190 21.39 -2.90 24.98
C GLN A 190 20.48 -4.04 24.46
N SER A 191 20.02 -4.89 25.37
CA SER A 191 19.03 -5.96 25.06
C SER A 191 17.60 -5.44 25.00
N ALA A 192 17.33 -4.26 25.58
CA ALA A 192 16.07 -3.57 25.50
C ALA A 192 16.31 -2.06 25.35
N VAL A 193 15.52 -1.42 24.49
CA VAL A 193 15.61 0.02 24.19
C VAL A 193 14.23 0.64 24.22
N THR A 194 14.14 1.92 24.57
CA THR A 194 12.88 2.69 24.54
C THR A 194 12.96 3.81 23.53
N VAL A 195 11.90 3.98 22.73
CA VAL A 195 11.67 5.12 21.85
C VAL A 195 10.44 5.86 22.38
N ASN A 196 10.61 7.10 22.80
CA ASN A 196 9.49 7.91 23.29
C ASN A 196 8.77 8.56 22.10
N LEU A 197 7.45 8.62 22.16
CA LEU A 197 6.61 9.37 21.23
C LEU A 197 6.26 10.67 21.94
N LYS A 198 6.95 11.73 21.55
CA LYS A 198 6.89 13.03 22.21
C LYS A 198 7.04 14.13 21.17
N ASP A 199 6.28 15.20 21.33
CA ASP A 199 6.29 16.37 20.45
C ASP A 199 6.05 15.99 18.97
N ILE A 200 5.12 15.04 18.74
CA ILE A 200 4.80 14.49 17.40
C ILE A 200 6.05 13.91 16.70
N ALA A 201 6.95 13.29 17.47
CA ALA A 201 8.17 12.69 16.98
C ALA A 201 8.49 11.37 17.68
N PHE A 202 9.23 10.50 17.00
CA PHE A 202 9.92 9.38 17.63
C PHE A 202 11.27 9.88 18.15
N ALA A 203 11.55 9.68 19.43
CA ALA A 203 12.76 10.13 20.10
C ALA A 203 13.45 8.96 20.80
N PRO A 204 14.65 8.53 20.35
CA PRO A 204 15.34 8.94 19.11
C PRO A 204 14.62 8.48 17.82
N PRO A 205 14.74 9.20 16.69
CA PRO A 205 14.07 8.83 15.45
C PRO A 205 14.77 7.68 14.71
N VAL A 206 16.09 7.59 14.83
CA VAL A 206 16.89 6.54 14.19
C VAL A 206 17.78 5.87 15.22
N ILE A 207 17.65 4.56 15.35
CA ILE A 207 18.45 3.75 16.28
C ILE A 207 19.13 2.59 15.55
N ARG A 208 20.28 2.18 16.08
CA ARG A 208 21.01 1.00 15.65
C ARG A 208 21.10 0.02 16.81
N ILE A 209 20.61 -1.20 16.61
CA ILE A 209 20.49 -2.24 17.62
C ILE A 209 21.04 -3.56 17.11
N ARG A 210 21.29 -4.53 18.01
CA ARG A 210 21.61 -5.90 17.62
C ARG A 210 20.34 -6.70 17.38
N GLN A 211 20.43 -7.74 16.55
CA GLN A 211 19.39 -8.77 16.51
C GLN A 211 19.10 -9.33 17.92
N GLY A 212 17.83 -9.56 18.21
CA GLY A 212 17.31 -9.98 19.51
C GLY A 212 16.98 -8.82 20.46
N THR A 213 17.32 -7.57 20.15
CA THR A 213 16.95 -6.42 20.99
C THR A 213 15.44 -6.17 20.97
N ARG A 214 14.86 -5.93 22.15
CA ARG A 214 13.45 -5.54 22.33
C ARG A 214 13.31 -4.02 22.30
N VAL A 215 12.61 -3.48 21.30
CA VAL A 215 12.29 -2.05 21.21
C VAL A 215 10.91 -1.83 21.82
N THR A 216 10.81 -0.87 22.74
CA THR A 216 9.53 -0.42 23.33
C THR A 216 9.26 1.01 22.93
N TRP A 217 8.12 1.25 22.29
CA TRP A 217 7.59 2.59 22.07
C TRP A 217 6.71 2.97 23.25
N ARG A 218 6.87 4.19 23.76
CA ARG A 218 6.02 4.73 24.84
C ARG A 218 5.49 6.10 24.44
N ASN A 219 4.19 6.30 24.55
CA ASN A 219 3.59 7.59 24.23
C ASN A 219 3.63 8.55 25.45
N ASP A 220 4.34 9.66 25.30
CA ASP A 220 4.47 10.75 26.27
C ASP A 220 3.77 12.05 25.82
N ASP A 221 3.06 12.01 24.71
CA ASP A 221 2.17 13.07 24.27
C ASP A 221 0.74 12.86 24.78
N SER A 222 -0.02 13.96 24.80
CA SER A 222 -1.44 13.95 25.12
C SER A 222 -2.31 13.41 23.98
N VAL A 223 -1.81 13.43 22.75
CA VAL A 223 -2.50 12.91 21.56
C VAL A 223 -2.15 11.44 21.34
N GLU A 224 -3.06 10.71 20.69
CA GLU A 224 -2.81 9.33 20.29
C GLU A 224 -1.78 9.25 19.16
N HIS A 225 -0.94 8.22 19.24
CA HIS A 225 0.03 7.91 18.20
C HIS A 225 0.03 6.44 17.83
N TYR A 226 0.73 6.12 16.77
CA TYR A 226 0.87 4.78 16.23
C TYR A 226 2.31 4.48 15.86
N VAL A 227 2.64 3.20 15.85
CA VAL A 227 3.87 2.66 15.25
C VAL A 227 3.40 1.80 14.09
N ASN A 228 3.62 2.26 12.85
CA ASN A 228 3.18 1.58 11.64
C ASN A 228 4.30 1.46 10.62
N THR A 229 4.31 0.36 9.89
CA THR A 229 5.19 0.16 8.73
C THR A 229 4.50 0.64 7.44
N ASP A 230 5.26 0.82 6.35
CA ASP A 230 4.76 1.14 4.99
C ASP A 230 3.78 2.32 4.96
N ALA A 231 3.01 2.54 3.89
CA ALA A 231 1.95 3.55 3.88
C ALA A 231 0.66 3.00 4.52
N HIS A 232 -0.14 3.88 5.12
CA HIS A 232 -1.51 3.58 5.50
C HIS A 232 -2.40 3.46 4.25
N PRO A 233 -3.29 2.46 4.12
CA PRO A 233 -3.69 1.49 5.16
C PRO A 233 -2.97 0.14 5.14
N SER A 234 -1.95 -0.04 4.28
CA SER A 234 -1.35 -1.35 4.01
C SER A 234 -0.68 -2.01 5.21
N HIS A 235 0.34 -1.37 5.77
CA HIS A 235 1.04 -1.83 6.99
C HIS A 235 1.52 -3.30 6.93
N THR A 236 2.06 -3.76 5.80
CA THR A 236 2.41 -5.15 5.50
C THR A 236 3.90 -5.50 5.59
N TYR A 237 4.79 -4.50 5.55
CA TYR A 237 6.25 -4.66 5.51
C TYR A 237 6.79 -5.49 6.66
N PHE A 238 6.30 -5.23 7.88
CA PHE A 238 6.59 -6.07 9.03
C PHE A 238 5.40 -6.06 9.99
N LEU A 239 4.50 -7.03 9.82
CA LEU A 239 3.22 -7.11 10.55
C LEU A 239 3.35 -6.95 12.07
N ALA A 240 4.44 -7.45 12.65
CA ALA A 240 4.68 -7.37 14.09
C ALA A 240 5.02 -5.95 14.59
N GLN A 241 5.26 -4.97 13.72
CA GLN A 241 5.56 -3.57 14.05
C GLN A 241 4.39 -2.64 13.69
N ASN A 242 3.17 -3.12 13.89
CA ASN A 242 1.96 -2.34 13.69
C ASN A 242 1.14 -2.31 14.98
N SER A 243 1.24 -1.18 15.69
CA SER A 243 0.56 -0.99 16.97
C SER A 243 -0.93 -0.66 16.76
N ARG A 244 -1.73 -0.93 17.80
CA ARG A 244 -2.97 -0.19 18.01
C ARG A 244 -2.68 1.30 18.27
N ALA A 245 -3.73 2.12 18.35
CA ALA A 245 -3.62 3.47 18.88
C ALA A 245 -3.01 3.43 20.29
N LEU A 246 -1.95 4.22 20.52
CA LEU A 246 -1.28 4.37 21.80
C LEU A 246 -1.72 5.69 22.42
N LYS A 247 -2.45 5.63 23.53
CA LYS A 247 -2.82 6.79 24.33
C LYS A 247 -1.64 7.25 25.20
N ASN A 248 -1.76 8.40 25.85
CA ASN A 248 -0.75 8.85 26.80
C ASN A 248 -0.43 7.76 27.84
N GLY A 249 0.86 7.45 28.00
CA GLY A 249 1.37 6.42 28.90
C GLY A 249 1.36 4.99 28.33
N ASP A 250 0.65 4.72 27.23
CA ASP A 250 0.63 3.40 26.60
C ASP A 250 2.00 3.02 26.05
N THR A 251 2.26 1.71 26.00
CA THR A 251 3.47 1.14 25.41
C THR A 251 3.15 0.07 24.38
N TYR A 252 4.02 -0.06 23.38
CA TYR A 252 4.03 -1.14 22.40
C TYR A 252 5.45 -1.67 22.25
N ALA A 253 5.66 -2.97 22.08
CA ALA A 253 7.00 -3.53 22.01
C ALA A 253 7.14 -4.64 20.99
N VAL A 254 8.30 -4.69 20.35
CA VAL A 254 8.66 -5.66 19.32
C VAL A 254 10.11 -6.11 19.53
N THR A 255 10.38 -7.40 19.36
CA THR A 255 11.74 -7.94 19.35
C THR A 255 12.19 -8.12 17.90
N PHE A 256 13.33 -7.55 17.55
CA PHE A 256 13.84 -7.55 16.18
C PHE A 256 14.89 -8.64 15.99
N SER A 257 14.56 -9.73 15.30
CA SER A 257 15.45 -10.90 15.14
C SER A 257 16.19 -10.95 13.81
N THR A 258 15.76 -10.19 12.80
CA THR A 258 16.32 -10.25 11.45
C THR A 258 17.13 -8.99 11.16
N PRO A 259 18.42 -9.09 10.79
CA PRO A 259 19.20 -7.93 10.37
C PRO A 259 18.58 -7.21 9.17
N GLY A 260 18.69 -5.89 9.15
CA GLY A 260 18.16 -5.05 8.08
C GLY A 260 17.59 -3.72 8.57
N ALA A 261 17.09 -2.94 7.62
CA ALA A 261 16.42 -1.67 7.86
C ALA A 261 14.91 -1.86 8.07
N TYR A 262 14.36 -1.20 9.09
CA TYR A 262 12.93 -1.21 9.43
C TYR A 262 12.43 0.23 9.50
N PRO A 263 12.08 0.83 8.34
CA PRO A 263 11.43 2.14 8.32
C PRO A 263 10.01 2.04 8.87
N TYR A 264 9.60 3.06 9.64
CA TYR A 264 8.26 3.13 10.22
C TYR A 264 7.82 4.59 10.38
N HIS A 265 6.53 4.78 10.64
CA HIS A 265 5.90 6.09 10.79
C HIS A 265 4.73 6.03 11.77
N CYS A 266 4.18 7.19 12.12
CA CYS A 266 2.87 7.28 12.75
C CYS A 266 1.83 7.58 11.66
N SER A 267 0.83 6.71 11.46
CA SER A 267 -0.17 6.87 10.39
C SER A 267 -0.99 8.16 10.50
N ALA A 268 -1.20 8.69 11.72
CA ALA A 268 -1.86 9.98 11.94
C ALA A 268 -0.98 11.19 11.56
N HIS A 269 0.34 11.01 11.47
CA HIS A 269 1.32 12.07 11.24
C HIS A 269 2.40 11.62 10.23
N ALA A 270 1.96 11.01 9.12
CA ALA A 270 2.84 10.23 8.25
C ALA A 270 4.00 11.05 7.64
N ASP A 271 3.77 12.32 7.34
CA ASP A 271 4.76 13.18 6.70
C ASP A 271 5.86 13.65 7.64
N THR A 272 5.57 13.76 8.95
CA THR A 272 6.44 14.44 9.91
C THR A 272 7.00 13.50 10.98
N MET A 273 6.30 12.42 11.33
CA MET A 273 6.68 11.50 12.39
C MET A 273 7.11 10.17 11.81
N ARG A 274 8.41 10.06 11.53
CA ARG A 274 9.05 8.89 10.91
C ARG A 274 10.24 8.42 11.73
N GLY A 275 10.51 7.13 11.67
CA GLY A 275 11.65 6.53 12.32
C GLY A 275 12.26 5.40 11.52
N LEU A 276 13.44 4.98 11.95
CA LEU A 276 14.16 3.86 11.37
C LEU A 276 14.87 3.05 12.46
N ILE A 277 14.61 1.74 12.47
CA ILE A 277 15.40 0.80 13.26
C ILE A 277 16.37 0.10 12.31
N LEU A 278 17.66 0.24 12.59
CA LEU A 278 18.71 -0.54 11.95
C LEU A 278 19.07 -1.72 12.85
N VAL A 279 18.87 -2.93 12.36
CA VAL A 279 19.19 -4.18 13.06
C VAL A 279 20.42 -4.80 12.42
N GLU A 280 21.38 -5.20 13.24
CA GLU A 280 22.64 -5.83 12.83
C GLU A 280 22.98 -7.10 13.58
#